data_AF-A0A972KAQ4-F1
#
_entry.id   AF-A0A972KAQ4-F1
#
_cell.length_a   1.000
_cell.length_b   1.000
_cell.length_c   1.000
_cell.angle_alpha   90.00
_cell.angle_beta   90.00
_cell.angle_gamma   90.00
#
_symmetry.space_group_name_H-M   'P 1'
#
loop_
_entity.id
_entity.type
_entity.pdbx_description
1 polymer ?
#
loop_
_entity_poly.entity_id
_entity_poly.type
_entity_poly.pdbx_seq_one_letter_code
_entity_poly.pdbx_strand_id
1 'polypeptide(L)'
;MEFTPVAILAILSGGMALGSALVAYWRIVGPGFVWLGAATIALMGAATAAAGGGAVAVGASVAAAAALFFGKSQLKATALFGVATIGFVGVAASNGTAVAAVTGTIFLGGIVSEMLLGHWYLVDPQLPRWALQRLALLGGIGLVADTLFVVAGASDFMADPFLGYAFVALSAMTGLLVLGVWFSLKEPNYTGVMAATGLSYLAVLTALGSSVVGRIIVTG
;
A
#
# COMPACT_ATOMS: atom_id res chain seq x y z
N MET A 1 11.98 -18.03 -9.35
CA MET A 1 11.12 -17.93 -8.14
C MET A 1 9.72 -18.25 -8.62
N GLU A 2 8.96 -19.16 -8.02
CA GLU A 2 7.57 -19.37 -8.46
C GLU A 2 6.68 -18.24 -7.92
N PHE A 3 5.65 -17.87 -8.68
CA PHE A 3 4.66 -16.90 -8.24
C PHE A 3 3.91 -17.43 -7.01
N THR A 4 3.98 -16.70 -5.89
CA THR A 4 3.23 -17.03 -4.68
C THR A 4 2.25 -15.91 -4.32
N PRO A 5 0.95 -16.22 -4.15
CA PRO A 5 -0.04 -15.22 -3.70
C PRO A 5 0.33 -14.58 -2.35
N VAL A 6 1.06 -15.32 -1.50
CA VAL A 6 1.53 -14.86 -0.18
C VAL A 6 2.38 -13.60 -0.30
N ALA A 7 3.29 -13.53 -1.26
CA ALA A 7 4.18 -12.37 -1.40
C ALA A 7 3.39 -11.08 -1.62
N ILE A 8 2.36 -11.12 -2.48
CA ILE A 8 1.53 -9.96 -2.80
C ILE A 8 0.63 -9.58 -1.63
N LEU A 9 -0.01 -10.56 -0.98
CA LEU A 9 -0.84 -10.32 0.19
C LEU A 9 -0.03 -9.73 1.35
N ALA A 10 1.21 -10.20 1.55
CA ALA A 10 2.13 -9.67 2.54
C ALA A 10 2.58 -8.25 2.18
N ILE A 11 2.92 -7.96 0.93
CA ILE A 11 3.23 -6.61 0.46
C ILE A 11 2.06 -5.65 0.72
N LEU A 12 0.84 -6.05 0.37
CA LEU A 12 -0.35 -5.24 0.55
C LEU A 12 -0.64 -4.99 2.05
N SER A 13 -0.61 -6.05 2.87
CA SER A 13 -0.84 -5.96 4.32
C SER A 13 0.23 -5.11 5.01
N GLY A 14 1.49 -5.29 4.63
CA GLY A 14 2.61 -4.47 5.10
C GLY A 14 2.47 -3.02 4.67
N GLY A 15 2.01 -2.76 3.45
CA GLY A 15 1.80 -1.40 2.93
C GLY A 15 0.68 -0.65 3.67
N MET A 16 -0.45 -1.32 3.90
CA MET A 16 -1.55 -0.75 4.70
C MET A 16 -1.11 -0.49 6.15
N ALA A 17 -0.32 -1.40 6.74
CA ALA A 17 0.26 -1.22 8.06
C ALA A 17 1.23 -0.02 8.09
N LEU A 18 2.10 0.12 7.09
CA LEU A 18 3.05 1.22 6.99
C LEU A 18 2.32 2.57 6.96
N GLY A 19 1.35 2.73 6.05
CA GLY A 19 0.64 3.99 5.94
C GLY A 19 -0.26 4.27 7.14
N SER A 20 -0.89 3.25 7.74
CA SER A 20 -1.61 3.42 9.01
C SER A 20 -0.68 3.85 10.15
N ALA A 21 0.55 3.34 10.19
CA ALA A 21 1.57 3.78 11.15
C ALA A 21 1.93 5.27 10.96
N LEU A 22 2.14 5.69 9.71
CA LEU A 22 2.45 7.08 9.36
C LEU A 22 1.31 8.04 9.71
N VAL A 23 0.07 7.69 9.36
CA VAL A 23 -1.10 8.53 9.64
C VAL A 23 -1.35 8.63 11.16
N ALA A 24 -1.24 7.51 11.89
CA ALA A 24 -1.30 7.53 13.34
C ALA A 24 -0.16 8.37 13.95
N TYR A 25 1.04 8.31 13.39
CA TYR A 25 2.20 9.08 13.85
C TYR A 25 2.01 10.59 13.68
N TRP A 26 1.34 11.01 12.60
CA TRP A 26 1.03 12.41 12.36
C TRP A 26 -0.03 12.98 13.30
N ARG A 27 -0.79 12.12 13.99
CA ARG A 27 -1.79 12.53 14.97
C ARG A 27 -2.87 13.47 14.43
N ILE A 28 -3.20 13.32 13.15
CA ILE A 28 -4.17 14.18 12.44
C ILE A 28 -5.58 13.57 12.39
N VAL A 29 -5.72 12.27 12.65
CA VAL A 29 -7.00 11.54 12.60
C VAL A 29 -7.51 11.17 14.00
N GLY A 30 -8.82 10.94 14.14
CA GLY A 30 -9.41 10.41 15.36
C GLY A 30 -9.18 8.89 15.57
N PRO A 31 -9.60 8.34 16.73
CA PRO A 31 -9.51 6.91 17.04
C PRO A 31 -10.20 5.99 16.03
N GLY A 32 -11.26 6.47 15.38
CA GLY A 32 -12.02 5.71 14.39
C GLY A 32 -11.16 5.25 13.20
N PHE A 33 -10.24 6.09 12.72
CA PHE A 33 -9.32 5.73 11.65
C PHE A 33 -8.38 4.61 12.09
N VAL A 34 -7.87 4.68 13.33
CA VAL A 34 -7.00 3.64 13.90
C VAL A 34 -7.75 2.31 13.98
N TRP A 35 -9.02 2.33 14.38
CA TRP A 35 -9.84 1.12 14.44
C TRP A 35 -10.08 0.50 13.07
N LEU A 36 -10.44 1.32 12.08
CA LEU A 36 -10.64 0.86 10.70
C LEU A 36 -9.35 0.27 10.13
N GLY A 37 -8.22 0.97 10.29
CA GLY A 37 -6.91 0.50 9.87
C GLY A 37 -6.55 -0.83 10.53
N ALA A 38 -6.70 -0.93 11.85
CA ALA A 38 -6.43 -2.16 12.60
C ALA A 38 -7.28 -3.34 12.13
N ALA A 39 -8.58 -3.16 11.97
CA ALA A 39 -9.47 -4.22 11.49
C ALA A 39 -9.12 -4.66 10.06
N THR A 40 -8.88 -3.70 9.16
CA THR A 40 -8.55 -3.99 7.75
C THR A 40 -7.22 -4.73 7.63
N ILE A 41 -6.17 -4.25 8.32
CA ILE A 41 -4.86 -4.89 8.31
C ILE A 41 -4.92 -6.28 8.95
N ALA A 42 -5.67 -6.45 10.05
CA ALA A 42 -5.80 -7.75 10.70
C ALA A 42 -6.51 -8.77 9.79
N LEU A 43 -7.56 -8.37 9.06
CA LEU A 43 -8.26 -9.23 8.11
C LEU A 43 -7.38 -9.61 6.92
N MET A 44 -6.71 -8.63 6.31
CA MET A 44 -5.81 -8.86 5.17
C MET A 44 -4.56 -9.65 5.57
N GLY A 45 -4.06 -9.41 6.77
CA GLY A 45 -2.99 -10.17 7.38
C GLY A 45 -3.38 -11.61 7.67
N ALA A 46 -4.61 -11.87 8.13
CA ALA A 46 -5.14 -13.22 8.32
C ALA A 46 -5.23 -13.96 6.97
N ALA A 47 -5.62 -13.28 5.90
CA ALA A 47 -5.57 -13.83 4.54
C ALA A 47 -4.12 -14.15 4.12
N THR A 48 -3.16 -13.27 4.45
CA THR A 48 -1.72 -13.53 4.22
C THR A 48 -1.24 -14.77 4.97
N ALA A 49 -1.65 -14.94 6.22
CA ALA A 49 -1.33 -16.12 7.02
C ALA A 49 -1.94 -17.40 6.43
N ALA A 50 -3.22 -17.35 6.05
CA ALA A 50 -3.94 -18.46 5.44
C ALA A 50 -3.37 -18.88 4.08
N ALA A 51 -2.83 -17.92 3.32
CA ALA A 51 -2.18 -18.19 2.04
C ALA A 51 -0.81 -18.88 2.18
N GLY A 52 -0.22 -18.94 3.38
CA GLY A 52 1.10 -19.55 3.62
C GLY A 52 2.11 -18.67 4.36
N GLY A 53 1.73 -17.49 4.84
CA GLY A 53 2.63 -16.57 5.56
C GLY A 53 3.11 -17.04 6.95
N GLY A 54 2.58 -18.15 7.45
CA GLY A 54 3.03 -18.82 8.67
C GLY A 54 2.84 -18.01 9.96
N ALA A 55 3.57 -18.38 11.01
CA ALA A 55 3.46 -17.77 12.33
C ALA A 55 3.83 -16.27 12.35
N VAL A 56 4.72 -15.83 11.46
CA VAL A 56 5.12 -14.42 11.35
C VAL A 56 3.94 -13.57 10.83
N ALA A 57 3.21 -14.03 9.81
CA ALA A 57 2.00 -13.35 9.33
C ALA A 57 0.89 -13.33 10.38
N VAL A 58 0.72 -14.40 11.16
CA VAL A 58 -0.21 -14.42 12.29
C VAL A 58 0.19 -13.39 13.34
N GLY A 59 1.46 -13.37 13.75
CA GLY A 59 1.98 -12.41 14.73
C GLY A 59 1.82 -10.95 14.28
N ALA A 60 2.09 -10.66 13.00
CA ALA A 60 1.89 -9.34 12.42
C ALA A 60 0.41 -8.93 12.41
N SER A 61 -0.50 -9.86 12.07
CA SER A 61 -1.94 -9.65 12.12
C SER A 61 -2.44 -9.38 13.53
N VAL A 62 -1.93 -10.12 14.52
CA VAL A 62 -2.26 -9.93 15.94
C VAL A 62 -1.74 -8.58 16.44
N ALA A 63 -0.52 -8.19 16.05
CA ALA A 63 0.03 -6.88 16.38
C ALA A 63 -0.86 -5.74 15.81
N ALA A 64 -1.30 -5.86 14.57
CA ALA A 64 -2.24 -4.90 13.97
C ALA A 64 -3.59 -4.89 14.70
N ALA A 65 -4.16 -6.06 15.02
CA ALA A 65 -5.41 -6.18 15.76
C ALA A 65 -5.33 -5.56 17.16
N ALA A 66 -4.19 -5.68 17.84
CA ALA A 66 -3.97 -5.08 19.15
C ALA A 66 -4.13 -3.54 19.12
N ALA A 67 -3.93 -2.89 17.98
CA ALA A 67 -4.12 -1.44 17.85
C ALA A 67 -5.58 -1.01 18.05
N LEU A 68 -6.56 -1.93 17.93
CA LEU A 68 -7.97 -1.67 18.27
C LEU A 68 -8.13 -1.15 19.71
N PHE A 69 -7.34 -1.68 20.64
CA PHE A 69 -7.40 -1.28 22.06
C PHE A 69 -6.70 0.05 22.33
N PHE A 70 -5.91 0.55 21.39
CA PHE A 70 -5.10 1.77 21.54
C PHE A 70 -5.54 2.91 20.61
N GLY A 71 -6.77 2.91 20.11
CA GLY A 71 -7.28 3.98 19.25
C GLY A 71 -7.14 5.40 19.83
N LYS A 72 -7.16 5.55 21.17
CA LYS A 72 -6.94 6.83 21.85
C LYS A 72 -5.45 7.17 22.04
N SER A 73 -4.56 6.20 21.94
CA SER A 73 -3.11 6.36 22.13
C SER A 73 -2.38 6.13 20.81
N GLN A 74 -2.35 7.16 19.98
CA GLN A 74 -1.82 7.08 18.61
C GLN A 74 -0.37 6.62 18.55
N LEU A 75 0.47 6.96 19.53
CA LEU A 75 1.86 6.49 19.57
C LEU A 75 1.95 4.96 19.71
N LYS A 76 1.10 4.36 20.56
CA LYS A 76 1.03 2.90 20.73
C LYS A 76 0.50 2.23 19.46
N ALA A 77 -0.52 2.83 18.83
CA ALA A 77 -1.04 2.36 17.56
C ALA A 77 0.03 2.42 16.45
N THR A 78 0.79 3.51 16.35
CA THR A 78 1.94 3.63 15.43
C THR A 78 2.96 2.52 15.66
N ALA A 79 3.33 2.26 16.91
CA ALA A 79 4.30 1.20 17.21
C ALA A 79 3.78 -0.19 16.78
N LEU A 80 2.51 -0.49 17.05
CA LEU A 80 1.88 -1.76 16.66
C LEU A 80 1.78 -1.92 15.15
N PHE A 81 1.38 -0.88 14.42
CA PHE A 81 1.39 -0.88 12.96
C PHE A 81 2.80 -0.98 12.38
N GLY A 82 3.79 -0.36 13.03
CA GLY A 82 5.21 -0.51 12.67
C GLY A 82 5.69 -1.95 12.83
N VAL A 83 5.36 -2.61 13.93
CA VAL A 83 5.67 -4.05 14.14
C VAL A 83 4.99 -4.92 13.09
N ALA A 84 3.70 -4.68 12.81
CA ALA A 84 2.97 -5.38 11.76
C ALA A 84 3.62 -5.19 10.39
N THR A 85 4.04 -3.97 10.07
CA THR A 85 4.76 -3.64 8.82
C THR A 85 6.02 -4.48 8.69
N ILE A 86 6.88 -4.51 9.72
CA ILE A 86 8.13 -5.29 9.71
C ILE A 86 7.83 -6.79 9.52
N GLY A 87 6.83 -7.31 10.23
CA GLY A 87 6.42 -8.71 10.11
C GLY A 87 5.97 -9.07 8.69
N PHE A 88 5.07 -8.29 8.10
CA PHE A 88 4.59 -8.54 6.74
C PHE A 88 5.67 -8.33 5.68
N VAL A 89 6.55 -7.34 5.82
CA VAL A 89 7.72 -7.17 4.93
C VAL A 89 8.65 -8.39 5.03
N GLY A 90 8.85 -8.96 6.23
CA GLY A 90 9.61 -10.20 6.40
C GLY A 90 8.96 -11.41 5.71
N VAL A 91 7.63 -11.53 5.77
CA VAL A 91 6.88 -12.56 5.04
C VAL A 91 7.01 -12.36 3.53
N ALA A 92 6.88 -11.12 3.03
CA ALA A 92 7.07 -10.80 1.62
C ALA A 92 8.49 -11.13 1.15
N ALA A 93 9.51 -10.78 1.94
CA ALA A 93 10.91 -11.01 1.60
C ALA A 93 11.28 -12.50 1.60
N SER A 94 10.66 -13.32 2.47
CA SER A 94 10.88 -14.78 2.48
C SER A 94 10.17 -15.52 1.33
N ASN A 95 9.18 -14.90 0.69
CA ASN A 95 8.46 -15.43 -0.47
C ASN A 95 8.89 -14.77 -1.80
N GLY A 96 9.99 -14.02 -1.78
CA GLY A 96 10.50 -13.27 -2.92
C GLY A 96 11.89 -12.72 -2.64
N THR A 97 12.13 -11.45 -2.97
CA THR A 97 13.38 -10.75 -2.59
C THR A 97 13.07 -9.62 -1.62
N ALA A 98 14.06 -9.26 -0.79
CA ALA A 98 13.92 -8.11 0.12
C ALA A 98 13.65 -6.80 -0.65
N VAL A 99 14.24 -6.64 -1.83
CA VAL A 99 14.01 -5.47 -2.70
C VAL A 99 12.54 -5.42 -3.13
N ALA A 100 12.01 -6.52 -3.69
CA ALA A 100 10.61 -6.60 -4.11
C ALA A 100 9.61 -6.37 -2.97
N ALA A 101 9.94 -6.86 -1.78
CA ALA A 101 9.15 -6.69 -0.58
C ALA A 101 9.09 -5.22 -0.17
N VAL A 102 10.23 -4.54 -0.12
CA VAL A 102 10.30 -3.12 0.29
C VAL A 102 9.69 -2.20 -0.76
N THR A 103 10.06 -2.35 -2.04
CA THR A 103 9.53 -1.50 -3.11
C THR A 103 8.02 -1.66 -3.25
N GLY A 104 7.53 -2.91 -3.25
CA GLY A 104 6.11 -3.20 -3.29
C GLY A 104 5.35 -2.65 -2.09
N THR A 105 5.93 -2.74 -0.88
CA THR A 105 5.29 -2.28 0.36
C THR A 105 5.14 -0.76 0.36
N ILE A 106 6.17 -0.04 -0.08
CA ILE A 106 6.12 1.42 -0.21
C ILE A 106 5.13 1.80 -1.32
N PHE A 107 5.16 1.10 -2.45
CA PHE A 107 4.26 1.32 -3.57
C PHE A 107 2.80 1.16 -3.19
N LEU A 108 2.37 -0.07 -2.89
CA LEU A 108 0.98 -0.36 -2.55
C LEU A 108 0.55 0.33 -1.26
N GLY A 109 1.46 0.46 -0.28
CA GLY A 109 1.19 1.16 0.97
C GLY A 109 0.90 2.64 0.77
N GLY A 110 1.70 3.34 -0.04
CA GLY A 110 1.46 4.74 -0.36
C GLY A 110 0.13 4.95 -1.08
N ILE A 111 -0.17 4.15 -2.11
CA ILE A 111 -1.40 4.26 -2.90
C ILE A 111 -2.65 3.95 -2.07
N VAL A 112 -2.67 2.81 -1.38
CA VAL A 112 -3.84 2.39 -0.59
C VAL A 112 -4.06 3.32 0.60
N SER A 113 -3.00 3.79 1.26
CA SER A 113 -3.14 4.65 2.43
C SER A 113 -3.55 6.06 2.06
N GLU A 114 -3.11 6.57 0.90
CA GLU A 114 -3.61 7.82 0.36
C GLU A 114 -5.11 7.73 0.09
N MET A 115 -5.58 6.65 -0.54
CA MET A 115 -7.01 6.42 -0.79
C MET A 115 -7.82 6.31 0.51
N LEU A 116 -7.33 5.55 1.50
CA LEU A 116 -7.99 5.39 2.80
C LEU A 116 -8.10 6.73 3.54
N LEU A 117 -7.01 7.51 3.60
CA LEU A 117 -7.03 8.83 4.23
C LEU A 117 -7.88 9.82 3.43
N GLY A 118 -7.86 9.74 2.10
CA GLY A 118 -8.65 10.57 1.21
C GLY A 118 -10.15 10.35 1.42
N HIS A 119 -10.57 9.10 1.56
CA HIS A 119 -11.97 8.80 1.89
C HIS A 119 -12.35 9.31 3.29
N TRP A 120 -11.44 9.22 4.27
CA TRP A 120 -11.65 9.79 5.61
C TRP A 120 -11.81 11.32 5.58
N TYR A 121 -11.16 12.01 4.64
CA TYR A 121 -11.31 13.45 4.42
C TYR A 121 -12.77 13.85 4.15
N LEU A 122 -13.56 12.99 3.50
CA LEU A 122 -14.98 13.28 3.24
C LEU A 122 -15.81 13.36 4.53
N VAL A 123 -15.38 12.66 5.59
CA VAL A 123 -15.99 12.69 6.91
C VAL A 123 -15.39 13.79 7.78
N ASP A 124 -14.09 14.06 7.62
CA ASP A 124 -13.37 15.12 8.34
C ASP A 124 -12.61 16.06 7.38
N PRO A 125 -13.28 17.10 6.85
CA PRO A 125 -12.68 18.02 5.89
C PRO A 125 -11.60 18.94 6.46
N GLN A 126 -11.35 18.90 7.78
CA GLN A 126 -10.31 19.68 8.46
C GLN A 126 -8.93 19.03 8.33
N LEU A 127 -8.85 17.82 7.79
CA LEU A 127 -7.59 17.12 7.58
C LEU A 127 -6.62 17.92 6.70
N PRO A 128 -5.32 17.91 7.02
CA PRO A 128 -4.36 18.63 6.23
C PRO A 128 -4.03 17.90 4.92
N ARG A 129 -4.14 18.61 3.80
CA ARG A 129 -3.85 18.08 2.45
C ARG A 129 -2.41 17.62 2.26
N TRP A 130 -1.47 18.17 3.03
CA TRP A 130 -0.06 17.73 2.96
C TRP A 130 0.09 16.24 3.28
N ALA A 131 -0.80 15.68 4.11
CA ALA A 131 -0.75 14.27 4.48
C ALA A 131 -1.06 13.38 3.27
N LEU A 132 -2.12 13.71 2.53
CA LEU A 132 -2.48 13.05 1.28
C LEU A 132 -1.36 13.18 0.24
N GLN A 133 -0.79 14.39 0.08
CA GLN A 133 0.32 14.62 -0.84
C GLN A 133 1.55 13.79 -0.50
N ARG A 134 1.87 13.60 0.79
CA ARG A 134 3.00 12.76 1.23
C ARG A 134 2.75 11.29 0.95
N LEU A 135 1.53 10.79 1.17
CA LEU A 135 1.18 9.40 0.86
C LEU A 135 1.17 9.16 -0.66
N ALA A 136 0.63 10.09 -1.45
CA ALA A 136 0.70 10.06 -2.92
C ALA A 136 2.16 10.03 -3.41
N LEU A 137 3.03 10.87 -2.82
CA LEU A 137 4.44 10.90 -3.14
C LEU A 137 5.14 9.57 -2.79
N LEU A 138 4.84 8.99 -1.63
CA LEU A 138 5.36 7.67 -1.25
C LEU A 138 4.90 6.60 -2.23
N GLY A 139 3.62 6.60 -2.63
CA GLY A 139 3.08 5.68 -3.63
C GLY A 139 3.76 5.85 -4.99
N GLY A 140 4.01 7.09 -5.42
CA GLY A 140 4.72 7.39 -6.66
C GLY A 140 6.20 6.97 -6.65
N ILE A 141 6.94 7.25 -5.56
CA ILE A 141 8.33 6.80 -5.40
C ILE A 141 8.38 5.27 -5.37
N GLY A 142 7.45 4.64 -4.63
CA GLY A 142 7.31 3.20 -4.58
C GLY A 142 7.04 2.60 -5.95
N LEU A 143 6.12 3.18 -6.74
CA LEU A 143 5.83 2.75 -8.12
C LEU A 143 7.09 2.75 -8.98
N VAL A 144 7.88 3.83 -8.94
CA VAL A 144 9.11 3.92 -9.73
C VAL A 144 10.11 2.85 -9.29
N ALA A 145 10.34 2.71 -7.98
CA ALA A 145 11.27 1.72 -7.45
C ALA A 145 10.83 0.28 -7.79
N ASP A 146 9.54 -0.01 -7.69
CA ASP A 146 8.96 -1.31 -8.00
C ASP A 146 9.01 -1.62 -9.50
N THR A 147 8.76 -0.62 -10.34
CA THR A 147 8.89 -0.73 -11.79
C THR A 147 10.33 -1.02 -12.21
N LEU A 148 11.29 -0.32 -11.61
CA LEU A 148 12.71 -0.57 -11.85
C LEU A 148 13.11 -1.99 -11.41
N PHE A 149 12.61 -2.46 -10.27
CA PHE A 149 12.81 -3.83 -9.82
C PHE A 149 12.27 -4.84 -10.84
N VAL A 150 11.04 -4.66 -11.33
CA VAL A 150 10.43 -5.59 -12.30
C VAL A 150 11.22 -5.62 -13.60
N VAL A 151 11.56 -4.45 -14.15
CA VAL A 151 12.31 -4.36 -15.42
C VAL A 151 13.71 -4.94 -15.29
N ALA A 152 14.40 -4.72 -14.17
CA ALA A 152 15.74 -5.26 -13.93
C ALA A 152 15.74 -6.76 -13.55
N GLY A 153 14.65 -7.24 -12.96
CA GLY A 153 14.50 -8.62 -12.49
C GLY A 153 13.98 -9.59 -13.55
N ALA A 154 13.33 -9.09 -14.60
CA ALA A 154 12.82 -9.91 -15.69
C ALA A 154 13.97 -10.39 -16.59
N SER A 155 14.08 -11.71 -16.79
CA SER A 155 15.05 -12.28 -17.75
C SER A 155 14.67 -11.99 -19.20
N ASP A 156 13.38 -12.06 -19.51
CA ASP A 156 12.79 -11.57 -20.75
C ASP A 156 11.44 -10.93 -20.45
N PHE A 157 11.44 -9.59 -20.41
CA PHE A 157 10.25 -8.79 -20.08
C PHE A 157 9.10 -8.97 -21.09
N MET A 158 9.39 -9.42 -22.32
CA MET A 158 8.40 -9.60 -23.39
C MET A 158 8.20 -11.08 -23.78
N ALA A 159 8.58 -12.02 -22.90
CA ALA A 159 8.36 -13.44 -23.11
C ALA A 159 6.88 -13.78 -23.35
N ASP A 160 5.98 -13.17 -22.57
CA ASP A 160 4.56 -13.04 -22.90
C ASP A 160 4.25 -11.56 -23.20
N PRO A 161 4.08 -11.19 -24.49
CA PRO A 161 3.81 -9.81 -24.88
C PRO A 161 2.56 -9.23 -24.22
N PHE A 162 1.53 -10.06 -23.96
CA PHE A 162 0.31 -9.58 -23.30
C PHE A 162 0.61 -9.11 -21.89
N LEU A 163 1.37 -9.89 -21.10
CA LEU A 163 1.76 -9.49 -19.75
C LEU A 163 2.69 -8.28 -19.75
N GLY A 164 3.66 -8.23 -20.67
CA GLY A 164 4.56 -7.08 -20.81
C GLY A 164 3.82 -5.78 -21.10
N TYR A 165 2.91 -5.78 -22.07
CA TYR A 165 2.09 -4.60 -22.38
C TYR A 165 1.09 -4.27 -21.26
N ALA A 166 0.48 -5.28 -20.62
CA ALA A 166 -0.40 -5.06 -19.48
C ALA A 166 0.33 -4.36 -18.33
N PHE A 167 1.55 -4.81 -18.01
CA PHE A 167 2.37 -4.17 -16.97
C PHE A 167 2.68 -2.71 -17.31
N VAL A 168 3.13 -2.44 -18.54
CA VAL A 168 3.45 -1.07 -18.98
C VAL A 168 2.22 -0.18 -18.89
N ALA A 169 1.07 -0.64 -19.41
CA ALA A 169 -0.17 0.13 -19.39
C ALA A 169 -0.65 0.42 -17.96
N LEU A 170 -0.67 -0.59 -17.09
CA LEU A 170 -1.12 -0.45 -15.70
C LEU A 170 -0.18 0.43 -14.87
N SER A 171 1.13 0.27 -15.03
CA SER A 171 2.13 1.07 -14.31
C SER A 171 2.12 2.53 -14.78
N ALA A 172 2.04 2.75 -16.09
CA ALA A 172 1.91 4.10 -16.65
C ALA A 172 0.61 4.78 -16.20
N MET A 173 -0.52 4.07 -16.25
CA MET A 173 -1.80 4.61 -15.78
C MET A 173 -1.76 4.94 -14.29
N THR A 174 -1.17 4.07 -13.47
CA THR A 174 -0.98 4.34 -12.03
C THR A 174 -0.15 5.61 -11.83
N GLY A 175 0.93 5.80 -12.59
CA GLY A 175 1.74 7.01 -12.53
C GLY A 175 0.95 8.28 -12.90
N LEU A 176 0.18 8.23 -13.98
CA LEU A 176 -0.69 9.34 -14.39
C LEU A 176 -1.75 9.67 -13.32
N LEU A 177 -2.34 8.66 -12.69
CA LEU A 177 -3.33 8.85 -11.63
C LEU A 177 -2.71 9.46 -10.38
N VAL A 178 -1.53 9.01 -9.95
CA VAL A 178 -0.78 9.59 -8.82
C VAL A 178 -0.44 11.05 -9.09
N LEU A 179 0.00 11.38 -10.30
CA LEU A 179 0.24 12.77 -10.70
C LEU A 179 -1.07 13.57 -10.67
N GLY A 180 -2.16 13.00 -11.19
CA GLY A 180 -3.50 13.59 -11.15
C GLY A 180 -3.95 13.91 -9.72
N VAL A 181 -3.79 12.96 -8.79
CA VAL A 181 -4.04 13.18 -7.35
C VAL A 181 -3.22 14.36 -6.84
N TRP A 182 -1.92 14.37 -7.12
CA TRP A 182 -1.03 15.41 -6.62
C TRP A 182 -1.37 16.81 -7.14
N PHE A 183 -1.72 16.92 -8.43
CA PHE A 183 -2.20 18.17 -9.01
C PHE A 183 -3.56 18.59 -8.46
N SER A 184 -4.47 17.63 -8.29
CA SER A 184 -5.81 17.89 -7.77
C SER A 184 -5.79 18.41 -6.34
N LEU A 185 -4.87 17.92 -5.49
CA LEU A 185 -4.70 18.39 -4.12
C LEU A 185 -4.17 19.83 -4.02
N LYS A 186 -3.63 20.40 -5.10
CA LYS A 186 -3.21 21.82 -5.15
C LYS A 186 -4.37 22.79 -5.39
N GLU A 187 -5.50 22.30 -5.90
CA GLU A 187 -6.68 23.11 -6.15
C GLU A 187 -7.28 23.57 -4.81
N PRO A 188 -7.38 24.88 -4.50
CA PRO A 188 -7.82 25.37 -3.19
C PRO A 188 -9.25 24.94 -2.84
N ASN A 189 -10.11 24.73 -3.84
CA ASN A 189 -11.50 24.33 -3.63
C ASN A 189 -11.63 22.88 -3.14
N TYR A 190 -12.71 22.59 -2.41
CA TYR A 190 -13.03 21.24 -1.92
C TYR A 190 -13.17 20.20 -3.06
N THR A 191 -13.53 20.65 -4.26
CA THR A 191 -13.61 19.84 -5.48
C THR A 191 -12.29 19.17 -5.84
N GLY A 192 -11.14 19.80 -5.51
CA GLY A 192 -9.82 19.19 -5.69
C GLY A 192 -9.64 17.93 -4.85
N VAL A 193 -10.12 17.93 -3.60
CA VAL A 193 -10.02 16.74 -2.75
C VAL A 193 -11.00 15.66 -3.22
N MET A 194 -12.21 16.02 -3.63
CA MET A 194 -13.15 15.05 -4.22
C MET A 194 -12.57 14.38 -5.47
N ALA A 195 -11.96 15.15 -6.38
CA ALA A 195 -11.31 14.60 -7.56
C ALA A 195 -10.09 13.73 -7.19
N ALA A 196 -9.24 14.16 -6.26
CA ALA A 196 -8.13 13.36 -5.76
C ALA A 196 -8.60 11.99 -5.24
N THR A 197 -9.67 11.95 -4.44
CA THR A 197 -10.22 10.68 -3.94
C THR A 197 -10.73 9.77 -5.05
N GLY A 198 -11.43 10.30 -6.06
CA GLY A 198 -11.89 9.50 -7.19
C GLY A 198 -10.73 8.92 -8.03
N LEU A 199 -9.68 9.72 -8.24
CA LEU A 199 -8.48 9.28 -8.96
C LEU A 199 -7.71 8.20 -8.20
N SER A 200 -7.65 8.29 -6.86
CA SER A 200 -6.93 7.30 -6.06
C SER A 200 -7.61 5.94 -5.99
N TYR A 201 -8.95 5.87 -6.07
CA TYR A 201 -9.66 4.60 -6.26
C TYR A 201 -9.22 3.87 -7.53
N LEU A 202 -9.14 4.59 -8.65
CA LEU A 202 -8.61 4.02 -9.89
C LEU A 202 -7.14 3.64 -9.75
N ALA A 203 -6.34 4.45 -9.03
CA ALA A 203 -4.92 4.19 -8.83
C ALA A 203 -4.71 2.88 -8.04
N VAL A 204 -5.56 2.58 -7.05
CA VAL A 204 -5.52 1.31 -6.31
C VAL A 204 -5.73 0.12 -7.26
N LEU A 205 -6.72 0.19 -8.15
CA LEU A 205 -7.01 -0.89 -9.09
C LEU A 205 -5.85 -1.13 -10.06
N THR A 206 -5.29 -0.07 -10.64
CA THR A 206 -4.18 -0.19 -11.58
C THR A 206 -2.88 -0.58 -10.88
N ALA A 207 -2.65 -0.11 -9.65
CA ALA A 207 -1.48 -0.44 -8.86
C ALA A 207 -1.46 -1.91 -8.44
N LEU A 208 -2.61 -2.45 -8.00
CA LEU A 208 -2.74 -3.88 -7.69
C LEU A 208 -2.50 -4.73 -8.94
N GLY A 209 -3.09 -4.35 -10.08
CA GLY A 209 -2.88 -5.04 -11.34
C GLY A 209 -1.42 -5.03 -11.78
N SER A 210 -0.78 -3.85 -11.81
CA SER A 210 0.65 -3.68 -12.12
C SER A 210 1.52 -4.52 -11.18
N SER A 211 1.21 -4.50 -9.89
CA SER A 211 1.95 -5.24 -8.88
C SER A 211 1.90 -6.75 -9.16
N VAL A 212 0.69 -7.31 -9.33
CA VAL A 212 0.50 -8.74 -9.63
C VAL A 212 1.20 -9.15 -10.91
N VAL A 213 0.94 -8.44 -12.01
CA VAL A 213 1.53 -8.75 -13.32
C VAL A 213 3.06 -8.66 -13.27
N GLY A 214 3.60 -7.64 -12.61
CA GLY A 214 5.05 -7.46 -12.47
C GLY A 214 5.72 -8.60 -11.72
N ARG A 215 5.07 -9.16 -10.68
CA ARG A 215 5.61 -10.34 -9.98
C ARG A 215 5.57 -11.56 -10.89
N ILE A 216 4.48 -11.78 -11.63
CA ILE A 216 4.36 -12.89 -12.60
C ILE A 216 5.52 -12.82 -13.61
N ILE A 217 5.79 -11.65 -14.19
CA ILE A 217 6.87 -11.44 -15.17
C ILE A 217 8.25 -11.76 -14.58
N VAL A 218 8.53 -11.36 -13.34
CA VAL A 218 9.83 -11.62 -12.69
C VAL A 218 9.99 -13.09 -12.27
N THR A 219 8.88 -13.80 -12.04
CA THR A 219 8.88 -15.20 -11.58
C THR A 219 8.83 -16.22 -12.72
N GLY A 220 8.29 -15.83 -13.88
CA GLY A 220 8.04 -16.67 -15.05
C GLY A 220 9.24 -16.82 -15.97
#